data_AF-A0A8K0CL93-F1
#
_entry.id   AF-A0A8K0CL93-F1
#
_cell.length_a   1.000
_cell.length_b   1.000
_cell.length_c   1.000
_cell.angle_alpha   90.00
_cell.angle_beta   90.00
_cell.angle_gamma   90.00
#
_symmetry.space_group_name_H-M   'P 1'
#
loop_
_entity.id
_entity.type
_entity.pdbx_description
1 polymer ?
#
loop_
_entity_poly.entity_id
_entity_poly.type
_entity_poly.pdbx_seq_one_letter_code
_entity_poly.pdbx_strand_id
1 'polypeptide(L)'
;MWKIQQRITKGFEVFEYYTSNQWDFNNDGSLMARNLLTDAEKELYKVDGQGLDVEDYFYHCIHAARLYILKETDDTLPAARRHMKVMWFVDKFCKILMLIGFGYLLMQYFVYPVMGLNS
;
A
#
# COMPACT_ATOMS: atom_id res chain seq x y z
N MET A 1 -19.72 10.48 -5.85
CA MET A 1 -18.45 10.51 -5.08
C MET A 1 -18.63 10.20 -3.60
N TRP A 2 -19.51 10.90 -2.87
CA TRP A 2 -19.72 10.66 -1.42
C TRP A 2 -19.99 9.20 -1.03
N LYS A 3 -20.90 8.52 -1.75
CA LYS A 3 -21.22 7.09 -1.50
C LYS A 3 -20.02 6.14 -1.70
N ILE A 4 -19.09 6.47 -2.59
CA ILE A 4 -17.88 5.66 -2.83
C ILE A 4 -16.90 5.86 -1.67
N GLN A 5 -16.67 7.11 -1.27
CA GLN A 5 -15.86 7.44 -0.10
C GLN A 5 -16.39 6.77 1.17
N GLN A 6 -17.71 6.80 1.41
CA GLN A 6 -18.31 6.10 2.55
C GLN A 6 -18.05 4.58 2.54
N ARG A 7 -18.05 3.93 1.37
CA ARG A 7 -17.71 2.50 1.26
C ARG A 7 -16.25 2.25 1.59
N ILE A 8 -15.36 3.11 1.11
CA ILE A 8 -13.92 3.03 1.39
C ILE A 8 -13.68 3.21 2.90
N THR A 9 -14.28 4.22 3.52
CA THR A 9 -14.17 4.49 4.97
C THR A 9 -14.65 3.31 5.80
N LYS A 10 -15.83 2.74 5.49
CA LYS A 10 -16.33 1.53 6.18
C LYS A 10 -15.40 0.33 6.02
N GLY A 11 -14.74 0.20 4.87
CA GLY A 11 -13.72 -0.83 4.68
C GLY A 11 -12.55 -0.64 5.65
N PHE A 12 -12.05 0.59 5.77
CA PHE A 12 -10.97 0.92 6.71
C PHE A 12 -11.34 0.65 8.17
N GLU A 13 -12.56 0.96 8.60
CA GLU A 13 -13.04 0.66 9.98
C GLU A 13 -12.90 -0.84 10.31
N VAL A 14 -13.18 -1.73 9.35
CA VAL A 14 -13.01 -3.17 9.54
C VAL A 14 -11.53 -3.57 9.55
N PHE A 15 -10.71 -3.00 8.64
CA PHE A 15 -9.28 -3.30 8.56
C PHE A 15 -8.49 -2.80 9.77
N GLU A 16 -8.95 -1.74 10.43
CA GLU A 16 -8.28 -1.16 11.60
C GLU A 16 -8.06 -2.19 12.71
N TYR A 17 -9.05 -3.05 12.96
CA TYR A 17 -8.95 -4.13 13.93
C TYR A 17 -7.84 -5.13 13.60
N TYR A 18 -7.65 -5.46 12.32
CA TYR A 18 -6.63 -6.43 11.89
C TYR A 18 -5.23 -5.82 11.80
N THR A 19 -5.14 -4.51 11.55
CA THR A 19 -3.86 -3.81 11.34
C THR A 19 -3.25 -3.24 12.62
N SER A 20 -4.07 -2.90 13.61
CA SER A 20 -3.62 -2.22 14.84
C SER A 20 -3.39 -3.15 16.02
N ASN A 21 -3.91 -4.38 15.96
CA ASN A 21 -3.74 -5.37 17.02
C ASN A 21 -2.55 -6.29 16.72
N GLN A 22 -1.77 -6.61 17.75
CA GLN A 22 -0.73 -7.64 17.64
C GLN A 22 -1.39 -9.02 17.60
N TRP A 23 -1.03 -9.80 16.59
CA TRP A 23 -1.46 -11.18 16.46
C TRP A 23 -0.32 -12.09 16.91
N ASP A 24 -0.44 -12.64 18.11
CA ASP A 24 0.49 -13.65 18.59
C ASP A 24 -0.03 -15.04 18.20
N PHE A 25 0.69 -15.69 17.30
CA PHE A 25 0.36 -17.04 16.83
C PHE A 25 1.30 -18.03 17.52
N ASN A 26 0.83 -18.65 18.62
CA ASN A 26 1.57 -19.74 19.24
C ASN A 26 1.62 -20.94 18.28
N ASN A 27 2.82 -21.32 17.85
CA ASN A 27 3.09 -22.46 16.99
C ASN A 27 3.94 -23.55 17.67
N ASP A 28 4.10 -23.51 18.99
CA ASP A 28 4.98 -24.41 19.75
C ASP A 28 4.65 -25.89 19.50
N GLY A 29 3.36 -26.23 19.49
CA GLY A 29 2.93 -27.61 19.21
C GLY A 29 3.25 -28.09 17.80
N SER A 30 3.18 -27.19 16.81
CA SER A 30 3.54 -27.50 15.42
C SER A 30 5.04 -27.72 15.27
N LEU A 31 5.85 -26.90 15.93
CA LEU A 31 7.30 -27.05 15.98
C LEU A 31 7.73 -28.34 16.68
N MET A 32 7.10 -28.67 17.81
CA MET A 32 7.34 -29.93 18.52
C MET A 32 6.97 -31.14 17.67
N ALA A 33 5.79 -31.13 17.03
CA ALA A 33 5.38 -32.21 16.13
C ALA A 33 6.34 -32.39 14.96
N ARG A 34 6.87 -31.29 14.40
CA ARG A 34 7.83 -31.34 13.30
C ARG A 34 9.16 -31.99 13.69
N ASN A 35 9.58 -31.85 14.95
CA ASN A 35 10.80 -32.51 15.45
C ASN A 35 10.67 -34.05 15.52
N LEU A 36 9.45 -34.58 15.56
CA LEU A 36 9.18 -36.01 15.58
C LEU A 36 9.18 -36.65 14.18
N LEU A 37 9.06 -35.84 13.12
CA LEU A 37 9.04 -36.30 11.74
C LEU A 37 10.44 -36.70 11.26
N THR A 38 10.50 -37.76 10.46
CA THR A 38 11.69 -38.10 9.68
C THR A 38 11.95 -37.08 8.57
N ASP A 39 13.17 -37.05 8.03
CA ASP A 39 13.51 -36.06 7.00
C ASP A 39 12.67 -36.22 5.71
N ALA A 40 12.33 -37.45 5.34
CA ALA A 40 11.42 -37.72 4.22
C ALA A 40 10.00 -37.18 4.49
N GLU A 41 9.47 -37.35 5.70
CA GLU A 41 8.17 -36.82 6.09
C GLU A 41 8.17 -35.29 6.18
N LYS A 42 9.29 -34.68 6.60
CA LYS A 42 9.43 -33.22 6.65
C LYS A 42 9.41 -32.58 5.26
N GLU A 43 9.93 -33.27 4.24
CA GLU A 43 9.85 -32.86 2.84
C GLU A 43 8.45 -33.07 2.26
N LEU A 44 7.82 -34.21 2.56
CA LEU A 44 6.48 -34.53 2.08
C LEU A 44 5.40 -33.63 2.70
N TYR A 45 5.54 -33.36 4.00
CA TYR A 45 4.65 -32.52 4.79
C TYR A 45 5.38 -31.23 5.19
N LYS A 46 5.40 -30.28 4.26
CA LYS A 46 6.05 -28.99 4.45
C LYS A 46 5.16 -28.09 5.32
N VAL A 47 5.52 -27.98 6.60
CA VAL A 47 4.80 -27.18 7.61
C VAL A 47 5.64 -25.97 8.07
N ASP A 48 6.90 -25.88 7.62
CA ASP A 48 7.78 -24.76 7.90
C ASP A 48 7.94 -23.82 6.70
N GLY A 49 8.48 -22.63 6.97
CA GLY A 49 8.86 -21.67 5.94
C GLY A 49 10.26 -21.92 5.35
N GLN A 50 10.87 -23.09 5.56
CA GLN A 50 12.24 -23.34 5.09
C GLN A 50 12.30 -23.37 3.56
N GLY A 51 13.15 -22.52 2.99
CA GLY A 51 13.27 -22.33 1.54
C GLY A 51 12.11 -21.56 0.91
N LEU A 52 11.30 -20.84 1.69
CA LEU A 52 10.33 -19.89 1.16
C LEU A 52 11.04 -18.63 0.67
N ASP A 53 10.94 -18.35 -0.63
CA ASP A 53 11.27 -17.03 -1.16
C ASP A 53 10.10 -16.08 -0.88
N VAL A 54 10.34 -15.12 0.01
CA VAL A 54 9.34 -14.15 0.43
C VAL A 54 8.94 -13.24 -0.73
N GLU A 55 9.87 -12.89 -1.62
CA GLU A 55 9.60 -12.02 -2.76
C GLU A 55 8.69 -12.72 -3.78
N ASP A 56 9.02 -13.96 -4.13
CA ASP A 56 8.22 -14.77 -5.07
C ASP A 56 6.82 -15.08 -4.50
N TYR A 57 6.74 -15.40 -3.20
CA TYR A 57 5.48 -15.59 -2.50
C TYR A 57 4.57 -14.35 -2.62
N PHE A 58 5.09 -13.18 -2.27
CA PHE A 58 4.29 -11.94 -2.36
C PHE A 58 3.98 -11.55 -3.81
N TYR A 59 4.88 -11.82 -4.75
CA TYR A 59 4.62 -11.62 -6.18
C TYR A 59 3.38 -12.42 -6.62
N HIS A 60 3.34 -13.72 -6.30
CA HIS A 60 2.22 -14.58 -6.62
C HIS A 60 0.93 -14.17 -5.89
N CYS A 61 1.01 -13.78 -4.61
CA CYS A 61 -0.16 -13.28 -3.88
C CYS A 61 -0.74 -12.02 -4.51
N ILE A 62 0.10 -11.04 -4.86
CA ILE A 62 -0.33 -9.79 -5.49
C ILE A 62 -0.92 -10.07 -6.87
N HIS A 63 -0.28 -10.93 -7.65
CA HIS A 63 -0.76 -11.32 -8.98
C HIS A 63 -2.13 -12.02 -8.90
N ALA A 64 -2.31 -12.97 -7.99
CA ALA A 64 -3.59 -13.64 -7.76
C ALA A 64 -4.67 -12.66 -7.27
N ALA A 65 -4.35 -11.75 -6.36
CA ALA A 65 -5.28 -10.72 -5.89
C ALA A 65 -5.78 -9.85 -7.05
N ARG A 66 -4.90 -9.46 -7.98
CA ARG A 66 -5.27 -8.69 -9.17
C ARG A 66 -6.25 -9.46 -10.06
N LEU A 67 -5.92 -10.70 -10.39
CA LEU A 67 -6.74 -11.52 -11.29
C LEU A 67 -8.10 -11.88 -10.68
N TYR A 68 -8.12 -12.34 -9.43
CA TYR A 68 -9.31 -12.95 -8.84
C TYR A 68 -10.14 -12.01 -7.98
N ILE A 69 -9.52 -11.09 -7.24
CA ILE A 69 -10.23 -10.15 -6.35
C ILE A 69 -10.60 -8.89 -7.14
N LEU A 70 -9.62 -8.29 -7.81
CA LEU A 70 -9.79 -7.03 -8.54
C LEU A 70 -10.30 -7.22 -9.97
N LYS A 71 -10.23 -8.44 -10.51
CA LYS A 71 -10.63 -8.78 -11.88
C LYS A 71 -9.86 -7.99 -12.95
N GLU A 72 -8.59 -7.71 -12.69
CA GLU A 72 -7.67 -7.04 -13.61
C GLU A 72 -6.81 -8.09 -14.33
N THR A 73 -6.97 -8.23 -15.65
CA THR A 73 -6.13 -9.11 -16.47
C THR A 73 -4.76 -8.50 -16.75
N ASP A 74 -3.79 -9.33 -17.12
CA ASP A 74 -2.40 -8.88 -17.36
C ASP A 74 -2.28 -7.84 -18.49
N ASP A 75 -3.21 -7.83 -19.45
CA ASP A 75 -3.26 -6.84 -20.52
C ASP A 75 -3.46 -5.41 -20.00
N THR A 76 -3.98 -5.25 -18.78
CA THR A 76 -4.19 -3.96 -18.12
C THR A 76 -2.91 -3.39 -17.50
N LEU A 77 -1.87 -4.20 -17.30
CA LEU A 77 -0.58 -3.79 -16.72
C LEU A 77 0.06 -2.59 -17.42
N PRO A 78 0.25 -2.57 -18.76
CA PRO A 78 0.86 -1.43 -19.43
C PRO A 78 0.01 -0.15 -19.30
N ALA A 79 -1.31 -0.28 -19.36
CA ALA A 79 -2.23 0.85 -19.20
C ALA A 79 -2.14 1.43 -17.78
N ALA A 80 -2.14 0.58 -16.74
CA ALA A 80 -1.98 0.98 -15.35
C ALA A 80 -0.63 1.70 -15.12
N ARG A 81 0.47 1.18 -15.68
CA ARG A 81 1.79 1.85 -15.59
C ARG A 81 1.78 3.23 -16.25
N ARG A 82 1.13 3.38 -17.40
CA ARG A 82 0.99 4.69 -18.06
C ARG A 82 0.16 5.65 -17.22
N HIS A 83 -0.95 5.18 -16.67
CA HIS A 83 -1.81 5.98 -15.79
C HIS A 83 -1.04 6.46 -14.54
N MET A 84 -0.26 5.59 -13.90
CA MET A 84 0.59 5.95 -12.76
C MET A 84 1.62 7.04 -13.11
N LYS A 85 2.26 6.95 -14.28
CA LYS A 85 3.20 7.99 -14.75
C LYS A 85 2.49 9.33 -14.95
N VAL A 86 1.32 9.33 -15.58
CA VAL A 86 0.53 10.56 -15.79
C VAL A 86 0.16 11.18 -14.44
N MET A 87 -0.35 10.37 -13.50
CA MET A 87 -0.72 10.84 -12.17
C MET A 87 0.47 11.43 -11.41
N TRP A 88 1.67 10.88 -11.59
CA TRP A 88 2.90 11.42 -11.01
C TRP A 88 3.24 12.82 -11.53
N PHE A 89 3.12 13.05 -12.85
CA PHE A 89 3.33 14.38 -13.42
C PHE A 89 2.29 15.38 -12.94
N VAL A 90 1.01 14.96 -12.88
CA VAL A 90 -0.09 15.78 -12.37
C VAL A 90 0.16 16.17 -10.91
N ASP A 91 0.53 15.22 -10.06
CA ASP A 91 0.85 15.47 -8.65
C ASP A 91 2.00 16.48 -8.50
N LYS A 92 3.09 16.30 -9.27
CA LYS A 92 4.23 17.22 -9.23
C LYS A 92 3.83 18.64 -9.67
N PHE A 93 3.04 18.77 -10.73
CA PHE A 93 2.55 20.05 -11.22
C PHE A 93 1.63 20.74 -10.20
N CYS A 94 0.66 20.01 -9.64
CA CYS A 94 -0.24 20.52 -8.61
C CYS A 94 0.52 21.01 -7.37
N LYS A 95 1.53 20.27 -6.92
CA LYS A 95 2.39 20.68 -5.78
C LYS A 95 3.16 21.96 -6.08
N ILE A 96 3.73 22.09 -7.27
CA ILE A 96 4.43 23.31 -7.69
C ILE A 96 3.46 24.50 -7.70
N LEU A 97 2.28 24.34 -8.31
CA LEU A 97 1.27 25.40 -8.32
C LEU A 97 0.82 25.79 -6.91
N MET A 98 0.58 24.82 -6.03
CA MET A 98 0.24 25.11 -4.64
C MET A 98 1.36 25.87 -3.94
N LEU A 99 2.62 25.47 -4.09
CA LEU A 99 3.76 26.18 -3.49
C LEU A 99 3.89 27.61 -4.01
N ILE A 100 3.70 27.84 -5.30
CA ILE A 100 3.70 29.19 -5.89
C ILE A 100 2.53 30.02 -5.35
N GLY A 101 1.32 29.45 -5.31
CA GLY A 101 0.14 30.11 -4.77
C GLY A 101 0.30 30.48 -3.29
N PHE A 102 0.75 29.55 -2.45
CA PHE A 102 1.06 29.81 -1.05
C PHE A 102 2.17 30.85 -0.89
N GLY A 103 3.24 30.79 -1.69
CA GLY A 103 4.31 31.78 -1.68
C GLY A 103 3.85 33.18 -2.07
N TYR A 104 2.98 33.29 -3.08
CA TYR A 104 2.38 34.56 -3.50
C TYR A 104 1.50 35.15 -2.38
N LEU A 105 0.64 34.33 -1.77
CA LEU A 105 -0.19 34.77 -0.65
C LEU A 105 0.67 35.21 0.54
N LEU A 106 1.73 34.47 0.88
CA LEU A 106 2.66 34.84 1.96
C LEU A 106 3.38 36.16 1.66
N MET A 107 3.83 36.38 0.42
CA MET A 107 4.40 37.67 0.04
C MET A 107 3.37 38.79 0.18
N GLN A 108 2.15 38.61 -0.35
CA GLN A 108 1.05 39.58 -0.25
C GLN A 108 0.68 39.94 1.20
N TYR A 109 0.51 38.94 2.06
CA TYR A 109 0.01 39.14 3.43
C TYR A 109 1.09 39.50 4.45
N PHE A 110 2.35 39.14 4.22
CA PHE A 110 3.42 39.34 5.20
C PHE A 110 4.48 40.34 4.74
N VAL A 111 4.90 40.28 3.47
CA VAL A 111 6.04 41.08 2.97
C VAL A 111 5.63 42.49 2.56
N TYR A 112 4.54 42.65 1.81
CA TYR A 112 4.02 43.99 1.45
C TYR A 112 3.72 44.88 2.65
N PRO A 113 3.03 44.42 3.73
CA PRO A 113 2.79 45.27 4.89
C PRO A 113 4.05 45.55 5.71
N VAL A 114 5.03 44.64 5.75
CA VAL A 114 6.29 44.83 6.49
C VAL A 114 7.26 45.77 5.75
N MET A 115 7.30 45.72 4.41
CA MET A 115 8.15 46.61 3.60
C MET A 115 7.52 47.97 3.30
N GLY A 116 6.28 48.23 3.72
CA GLY A 116 5.63 49.54 3.57
C GLY A 116 5.39 49.97 2.11
N LEU A 117 5.55 49.05 1.15
CA LEU A 117 5.22 49.27 -0.26
C LEU A 117 3.72 49.07 -0.44
N ASN A 118 2.95 50.07 -0.04
CA ASN A 118 1.56 50.18 -0.48
C ASN A 118 1.55 50.51 -1.98
N SER A 119 0.74 49.80 -2.76
CA SER A 119 0.33 50.31 -4.07
C SER A 119 -0.51 51.56 -3.91
#